data_AF-A0A6C1PNG0-F1
#
_entry.id   AF-A0A6C1PNG0-F1
#
_cell.length_a   1.000
_cell.length_b   1.000
_cell.length_c   1.000
_cell.angle_alpha   90.00
_cell.angle_beta   90.00
_cell.angle_gamma   90.00
#
_symmetry.space_group_name_H-M   'P 1'
#
loop_
_entity.id
_entity.type
_entity.pdbx_description
1 polymer ?
#
loop_
_entity_poly.entity_id
_entity_poly.type
_entity_poly.pdbx_seq_one_letter_code
_entity_poly.pdbx_strand_id
1 'polypeptide(L)'
;MKRSRFFCENCRNEVRPHAKVCPHCGRFFEAVRCPVCSYVGEADSFVRGCPTCGYAGDSATRATGFERVDYRERPAGATKPATPRWVWPLALAIIVVAFVALVLIYLNL
;
A
#
# COMPACT_ATOMS: atom_id res chain seq x y z
N MET A 1 17.00 5.37 17.03
CA MET A 1 15.79 4.94 16.29
C MET A 1 16.03 3.54 15.74
N LYS A 2 15.45 2.47 16.31
CA LYS A 2 15.55 1.11 15.73
C LYS A 2 14.45 0.96 14.68
N ARG A 3 14.84 0.69 13.43
CA ARG A 3 13.90 0.39 12.32
C ARG A 3 13.66 -1.12 12.31
N SER A 4 12.40 -1.55 12.36
CA SER A 4 12.03 -2.94 12.12
C SER A 4 12.40 -3.33 10.68
N ARG A 5 13.13 -4.44 10.55
CA ARG A 5 13.49 -5.01 9.24
C ARG A 5 12.42 -6.02 8.84
N PHE A 6 11.96 -5.95 7.60
CA PHE A 6 10.96 -6.86 7.05
C PHE A 6 11.64 -7.77 6.03
N PHE A 7 11.24 -9.03 5.94
CA PHE A 7 11.83 -10.00 5.02
C PHE A 7 10.76 -10.63 4.13
N CYS A 8 11.11 -10.88 2.87
CA CYS A 8 10.22 -11.58 1.93
C CYS A 8 10.11 -13.07 2.27
N GLU A 9 8.91 -13.63 2.33
CA GLU A 9 8.72 -15.07 2.55
C GLU A 9 9.26 -15.94 1.40
N ASN A 10 9.21 -15.43 0.16
CA ASN A 10 9.59 -16.19 -1.02
C ASN A 10 11.12 -16.21 -1.23
N CYS A 11 11.77 -15.05 -1.12
CA CYS A 11 13.22 -14.92 -1.40
C CYS A 11 14.08 -14.61 -0.17
N ARG A 12 13.48 -14.42 1.02
CA ARG A 12 14.17 -14.10 2.29
C ARG A 12 15.03 -12.83 2.28
N ASN A 13 14.90 -11.98 1.26
CA ASN A 13 15.58 -10.68 1.21
C ASN A 13 14.85 -9.64 2.05
N GLU A 14 15.63 -8.68 2.57
CA GLU A 14 15.10 -7.52 3.31
C GLU A 14 14.25 -6.64 2.38
N VAL A 15 13.07 -6.24 2.86
CA VAL A 15 12.11 -5.42 2.13
C VAL A 15 11.69 -4.22 2.99
N ARG A 16 11.23 -3.16 2.33
CA ARG A 16 10.77 -1.95 3.04
C ARG A 16 9.46 -2.26 3.80
N PRO A 17 9.20 -1.60 4.95
CA PRO A 17 7.98 -1.82 5.74
C PRO A 17 6.67 -1.62 4.97
N HIS A 18 6.68 -0.77 3.95
CA HIS A 18 5.52 -0.37 3.14
C HIS A 18 5.64 -0.86 1.69
N ALA A 19 6.58 -1.78 1.42
CA ALA A 19 6.70 -2.37 0.09
C ALA A 19 5.53 -3.33 -0.14
N LYS A 20 4.67 -3.03 -1.12
CA LYS A 20 3.60 -3.94 -1.57
C LYS A 20 4.11 -5.08 -2.44
N VAL A 21 5.33 -4.92 -2.98
CA VAL A 21 5.96 -5.85 -3.90
C VAL A 21 7.43 -6.01 -3.50
N CYS A 22 7.92 -7.25 -3.52
CA CYS A 22 9.33 -7.51 -3.29
C CYS A 22 10.18 -6.98 -4.47
N PRO A 23 11.16 -6.09 -4.25
CA PRO A 23 12.03 -5.60 -5.33
C PRO A 23 12.98 -6.69 -5.87
N HIS A 24 13.14 -7.81 -5.16
CA HIS A 24 14.05 -8.89 -5.56
C HIS A 24 13.37 -10.01 -6.33
N CYS A 25 12.11 -10.34 -6.04
CA CYS A 25 11.42 -11.47 -6.66
C CYS A 25 10.07 -11.11 -7.30
N GLY A 26 9.60 -9.87 -7.18
CA GLY A 26 8.35 -9.41 -7.80
C GLY A 26 7.06 -9.95 -7.16
N ARG A 27 7.14 -10.67 -6.04
CA ARG A 27 5.96 -11.19 -5.33
C ARG A 27 5.23 -10.06 -4.61
N PHE A 28 3.90 -10.09 -4.67
CA PHE A 28 3.03 -9.19 -3.90
C PHE A 28 2.95 -9.62 -2.44
N PHE A 29 3.08 -8.67 -1.52
CA PHE A 29 2.85 -8.88 -0.09
C PHE A 29 1.41 -8.51 0.23
N GLU A 30 0.54 -9.50 0.28
CA GLU A 30 -0.84 -9.30 0.73
C GLU A 30 -0.92 -9.24 2.26
N ALA A 31 -0.05 -9.98 2.96
CA ALA A 31 0.02 -9.94 4.42
C ALA A 31 1.38 -10.37 4.97
N VAL A 32 1.70 -9.89 6.18
CA VAL A 32 2.83 -10.28 7.02
C VAL A 32 2.33 -11.26 8.08
N ARG A 33 3.05 -12.37 8.27
CA ARG A 33 2.76 -13.37 9.31
C ARG A 33 3.70 -13.20 10.50
N CYS A 34 3.14 -13.09 11.71
CA CYS A 34 3.90 -13.09 12.95
C CYS A 34 4.55 -14.47 13.19
N PRO A 35 5.86 -14.57 13.47
CA PRO A 35 6.50 -15.86 13.76
C PRO A 35 6.15 -16.44 15.13
N VAL A 36 5.63 -15.63 16.07
CA VAL A 36 5.32 -16.07 17.45
C VAL A 36 3.88 -16.53 17.59
N CYS A 37 2.91 -15.71 17.17
CA CYS A 37 1.48 -16.04 17.33
C CYS A 37 0.79 -16.42 16.03
N SER A 38 1.51 -16.46 14.90
CA SER A 38 0.96 -16.75 13.57
C SER A 38 -0.12 -15.80 13.04
N TYR A 39 -0.37 -14.67 13.72
CA TYR A 39 -1.27 -13.62 13.24
C TYR A 39 -0.83 -13.10 11.87
N VAL A 40 -1.78 -12.98 10.95
CA VAL A 40 -1.57 -12.51 9.58
C VAL A 40 -2.28 -11.18 9.42
N GLY A 41 -1.55 -10.15 8.98
CA GLY A 41 -2.10 -8.81 8.78
C GLY A 41 -1.23 -7.97 7.87
N GLU A 42 -1.70 -6.80 7.47
CA GLU A 42 -0.96 -5.90 6.58
C GLU A 42 0.31 -5.39 7.26
N ALA A 43 1.36 -5.10 6.48
CA ALA A 43 2.65 -4.66 7.02
C ALA A 43 2.54 -3.40 7.91
N ASP A 44 1.58 -2.52 7.63
CA ASP A 44 1.29 -1.32 8.43
C ASP A 44 0.83 -1.64 9.86
N SER A 45 0.16 -2.79 10.07
CA SER A 45 -0.27 -3.23 11.41
C SER A 45 0.89 -3.74 12.27
N PHE A 46 2.03 -4.06 11.65
CA PHE A 46 3.23 -4.58 12.33
C PHE A 46 4.30 -3.53 12.59
N VAL A 47 4.06 -2.25 12.27
CA VAL A 47 5.02 -1.14 12.45
C VAL A 47 5.50 -1.01 13.90
N ARG A 48 4.63 -1.32 14.88
CA ARG A 48 4.94 -1.29 16.32
C ARG A 48 5.13 -2.68 16.94
N GLY A 49 5.23 -3.73 16.13
CA GLY A 49 5.16 -5.12 16.56
C GLY A 49 3.79 -5.74 16.33
N CYS A 50 3.67 -7.04 16.57
CA CYS A 50 2.42 -7.78 16.35
C CYS A 50 1.29 -7.27 17.28
N PRO A 51 0.08 -6.96 16.75
CA PRO A 51 -1.03 -6.46 17.56
C PRO A 51 -1.60 -7.52 18.52
N THR A 52 -1.41 -8.81 18.23
CA THR A 52 -1.94 -9.91 19.05
C THR A 52 -0.98 -10.33 20.17
N CYS A 53 0.32 -10.37 19.92
CA CYS A 53 1.30 -10.90 20.88
C CYS A 53 2.43 -9.93 21.25
N GLY A 54 2.50 -8.75 20.64
CA GLY A 54 3.54 -7.76 20.92
C GLY A 54 4.93 -8.09 20.35
N TYR A 55 5.06 -9.15 19.56
CA TYR A 55 6.35 -9.51 18.97
C TYR A 55 6.83 -8.42 17.97
N ALA A 56 7.87 -7.71 18.35
CA ALA A 56 8.70 -6.85 17.51
C ALA A 56 10.13 -7.39 17.62
N GLY A 57 10.77 -7.74 16.50
CA GLY A 57 12.08 -8.38 16.49
C GLY A 57 13.15 -7.69 17.35
N ASP A 58 14.13 -8.51 17.78
CA ASP A 58 15.28 -8.19 18.66
C ASP A 58 14.97 -7.33 19.90
N SER A 59 14.22 -7.99 20.78
CA SER A 59 14.10 -7.75 22.22
C SER A 59 15.44 -7.47 22.92
N ALA A 60 15.67 -6.22 23.28
CA ALA A 60 16.43 -5.85 24.48
C ALA A 60 16.14 -4.38 24.84
N THR A 61 15.11 -4.15 25.65
CA THR A 61 15.20 -3.42 26.93
C THR A 61 13.84 -2.87 27.34
N ARG A 62 13.25 -3.57 28.32
CA ARG A 62 12.43 -3.08 29.44
C ARG A 62 11.10 -2.39 29.12
N ALA A 63 10.06 -3.11 29.51
CA ALA A 63 8.92 -2.54 30.20
C ALA A 63 9.39 -1.54 31.27
N THR A 64 9.24 -0.25 31.02
CA THR A 64 8.87 0.80 31.98
C THR A 64 8.59 2.06 31.18
N GLY A 65 7.36 2.57 31.24
CA GLY A 65 6.98 3.83 30.60
C GLY A 65 6.03 3.65 29.43
N PHE A 66 4.80 3.23 29.71
CA PHE A 66 3.67 3.49 28.81
C PHE A 66 3.37 4.99 28.88
N GLU A 67 4.18 5.80 28.20
CA GLU A 67 3.81 7.17 27.89
C GLU A 67 2.65 7.07 26.89
N ARG A 68 1.45 7.48 27.31
CA ARG A 68 0.31 7.62 26.40
C ARG A 68 0.68 8.68 25.37
N VAL A 69 1.24 8.26 24.25
CA VAL A 69 1.28 9.11 23.06
C VAL A 69 -0.18 9.19 22.61
N ASP A 70 -0.84 10.29 23.01
CA ASP A 70 -2.11 10.72 22.42
C ASP A 70 -1.91 10.73 20.91
N TYR A 71 -2.40 9.68 20.26
CA TYR A 71 -2.49 9.58 18.83
C TYR A 71 -3.59 10.56 18.43
N ARG A 72 -3.22 11.84 18.34
CA ARG A 72 -4.01 12.83 17.61
C ARG A 72 -4.13 12.29 16.20
N GLU A 73 -5.33 11.79 15.89
CA GLU A 73 -5.69 11.25 14.58
C GLU A 73 -5.23 12.25 13.51
N ARG A 74 -4.14 11.92 12.82
CA ARG A 74 -3.88 12.51 11.53
C ARG A 74 -4.85 11.80 10.59
N PRO A 75 -5.84 12.51 10.01
CA PRO A 75 -6.74 11.88 9.06
C PRO A 75 -5.86 11.29 7.96
N ALA A 76 -5.95 9.96 7.85
CA ALA A 76 -5.22 9.19 6.87
C ALA A 76 -5.56 9.76 5.50
N GLY A 77 -4.57 10.45 4.91
CA GLY A 77 -4.60 10.88 3.54
C GLY A 77 -4.69 9.65 2.65
N ALA A 78 -5.92 9.25 2.37
CA ALA A 78 -6.26 8.35 1.27
C ALA A 78 -6.00 9.11 -0.03
N THR A 79 -4.75 9.13 -0.49
CA THR A 79 -4.42 9.54 -1.85
C THR A 79 -4.88 8.46 -2.81
N LYS A 80 -6.20 8.43 -3.08
CA LYS A 80 -6.67 7.91 -4.37
C LYS A 80 -6.04 8.81 -5.43
N PRO A 81 -5.34 8.30 -6.46
CA PRO A 81 -4.97 9.13 -7.59
C PRO A 81 -6.28 9.62 -8.19
N ALA A 82 -6.61 10.89 -7.91
CA ALA A 82 -7.73 11.56 -8.53
C ALA A 82 -7.40 11.60 -10.01
N THR A 83 -8.03 10.73 -10.80
CA THR A 83 -8.05 10.88 -12.25
C THR A 83 -8.45 12.33 -12.53
N PRO A 84 -7.59 13.13 -13.19
CA PRO A 84 -7.82 14.56 -13.31
C PRO A 84 -9.20 14.79 -13.90
N ARG A 85 -9.97 15.71 -13.33
CA ARG A 85 -11.34 15.99 -13.77
C ARG A 85 -11.40 16.43 -15.25
N TRP A 86 -10.27 16.83 -15.86
CA TRP A 86 -10.18 17.09 -17.30
C TRP A 86 -10.32 15.84 -18.16
N VAL A 87 -10.02 14.64 -17.62
CA VAL A 87 -9.93 13.41 -18.42
C VAL A 87 -11.29 13.07 -19.03
N TRP A 88 -12.38 13.39 -18.32
CA TRP A 88 -13.74 13.21 -18.81
C TRP A 88 -14.09 14.07 -20.03
N PRO A 89 -13.93 15.42 -20.02
CA PRO A 89 -14.20 16.21 -21.22
C PRO A 89 -13.24 15.88 -22.37
N LEU A 90 -11.98 15.53 -22.09
CA LEU A 90 -11.04 15.09 -23.12
C LEU A 90 -11.47 13.76 -23.77
N ALA A 91 -11.86 12.78 -22.96
CA ALA A 91 -12.38 11.50 -23.46
C ALA A 91 -13.68 11.68 -24.26
N LEU A 92 -14.60 12.52 -23.77
CA LEU A 92 -15.85 12.82 -24.46
C LEU A 92 -15.60 13.53 -25.80
N ALA A 93 -14.65 14.47 -25.87
CA ALA A 93 -14.26 15.12 -27.12
C ALA A 93 -13.71 14.12 -28.16
N ILE A 94 -12.84 13.19 -27.74
CA ILE A 94 -12.30 12.15 -28.64
C ILE A 94 -13.42 11.25 -29.17
N ILE A 95 -14.35 10.83 -28.30
CA ILE A 95 -15.51 10.00 -28.69
C ILE A 95 -16.39 10.74 -29.70
N VAL A 96 -16.68 12.03 -29.46
CA VAL A 96 -17.50 12.84 -30.38
C VAL A 96 -16.81 13.02 -31.73
N VAL A 97 -15.51 13.31 -31.76
CA VAL A 97 -14.77 13.45 -33.03
C VAL A 97 -14.75 12.13 -33.80
N ALA A 98 -14.51 11.01 -33.12
CA ALA A 98 -14.54 9.69 -33.75
C ALA A 98 -15.93 9.36 -34.32
N PHE A 99 -17.00 9.68 -33.58
CA PHE A 99 -18.38 9.46 -34.04
C PHE A 99 -18.71 10.33 -35.27
N VAL A 100 -18.35 11.62 -35.25
CA VAL A 100 -18.55 12.53 -36.38
C VAL A 100 -17.78 12.06 -37.60
N ALA A 101 -16.51 11.66 -37.44
CA ALA A 101 -15.71 11.14 -38.55
C ALA A 101 -16.32 9.87 -39.15
N LEU A 102 -16.82 8.96 -38.31
CA LEU A 102 -17.49 7.73 -38.75
C LEU A 102 -18.76 8.05 -39.55
N VAL A 103 -19.59 8.97 -39.06
CA VAL A 103 -20.79 9.43 -39.77
C VAL A 103 -20.44 10.07 -41.11
N LEU A 104 -19.43 10.94 -41.16
CA LEU A 104 -18.98 11.56 -42.41
C LEU A 104 -18.48 10.53 -43.42
N ILE A 105 -17.72 9.52 -42.97
CA ILE A 105 -17.27 8.42 -43.84
C ILE A 105 -18.49 7.65 -44.37
N TYR A 106 -19.45 7.31 -43.50
CA TYR A 106 -20.62 6.54 -43.90
C TYR A 106 -21.56 7.30 -44.85
N LEU A 107 -21.66 8.62 -44.73
CA LEU A 107 -22.47 9.45 -45.63
C LEU A 107 -21.81 9.72 -46.98
N ASN A 108 -20.49 9.55 -47.07
CA ASN A 108 -19.69 9.84 -48.25
C ASN A 108 -19.22 8.57 -48.99
N LEU A 109 -19.66 7.39 -48.52
CA LEU A 109 -19.46 6.07 -49.11
C LEU A 109 -20.78 5.60 -49.73
#